data_AF-A0A943HCL3-F1
#
_entry.id   AF-A0A943HCL3-F1
#
_cell.length_a   1.000
_cell.length_b   1.000
_cell.length_c   1.000
_cell.angle_alpha   90.00
_cell.angle_beta   90.00
_cell.angle_gamma   90.00
#
_symmetry.space_group_name_H-M   'P 1'
#
loop_
_entity.id
_entity.type
_entity.pdbx_description
1 polymer ?
#
loop_
_entity_poly.entity_id
_entity_poly.type
_entity_poly.pdbx_seq_one_letter_code
_entity_poly.pdbx_strand_id
1 'polypeptide(L)'
;MFIVNPMENGEFFLSDTNEGFEVSKELTEEVYNELESNKKVGKIYKLKNINGTTFEEIFEEHIPEIEIKEEIGLEEIALDHEFRISKLELGV
;
A
#
# COMPACT_ATOMS: atom_id res chain seq x y z
N MET A 1 9.46 4.30 7.22
CA MET A 1 8.67 4.80 6.06
C MET A 1 9.62 5.68 5.27
N PHE A 2 9.62 5.66 3.94
CA PHE A 2 10.58 6.48 3.18
C PHE A 2 9.88 7.65 2.49
N ILE A 3 10.62 8.75 2.30
CA ILE A 3 10.16 9.92 1.56
C ILE A 3 11.13 10.14 0.39
N VAL A 4 10.56 10.39 -0.79
CA VAL A 4 11.30 10.76 -1.99
C VAL A 4 11.01 12.23 -2.27
N ASN A 5 12.05 13.07 -2.26
CA ASN A 5 11.94 14.51 -2.50
C ASN A 5 12.70 14.91 -3.77
N PRO A 6 12.06 15.61 -4.72
CA PRO A 6 12.75 16.24 -5.85
C PRO A 6 13.49 17.51 -5.39
N MET A 7 14.70 17.75 -5.90
CA MET A 7 15.44 19.01 -5.72
C MET A 7 15.38 19.90 -6.97
N GLU A 8 15.66 21.20 -6.81
CA GLU A 8 15.59 22.21 -7.88
C GLU A 8 16.57 21.95 -9.04
N ASN A 9 17.61 21.14 -8.82
CA ASN A 9 18.62 20.74 -9.78
C ASN A 9 18.30 19.42 -10.53
N GLY A 10 17.13 18.82 -10.30
CA GLY A 10 16.77 17.53 -10.91
C GLY A 10 17.35 16.31 -10.20
N GLU A 11 18.02 16.51 -9.06
CA GLU A 11 18.45 15.40 -8.20
C GLU A 11 17.27 14.94 -7.31
N PHE A 12 17.16 13.64 -7.09
CA PHE A 12 16.10 13.05 -6.27
C PHE A 12 16.72 12.45 -5.01
N PHE A 13 16.19 12.78 -3.84
CA PHE A 13 16.71 12.24 -2.58
C PHE A 13 15.73 11.27 -1.93
N LEU A 14 16.24 10.10 -1.60
CA LEU A 14 15.58 9.12 -0.75
C LEU A 14 15.98 9.37 0.70
N SER A 15 15.00 9.52 1.57
CA SER A 15 15.19 9.70 3.01
C SER A 15 14.44 8.61 3.77
N ASP A 16 15.12 7.95 4.71
CA ASP A 16 14.47 7.06 5.68
C ASP A 16 14.12 7.86 6.93
N THR A 17 12.85 7.83 7.35
CA THR A 17 12.37 8.57 8.53
C THR A 17 12.38 7.73 9.81
N ASN A 18 12.92 6.52 9.78
CA ASN A 18 13.06 5.70 10.97
C ASN A 18 14.16 6.22 11.91
N GLU A 19 13.79 6.46 13.19
CA GLU A 19 14.68 6.54 14.34
C GLU A 19 15.68 7.72 14.43
N GLY A 20 15.29 8.92 13.95
CA GLY A 20 15.97 10.17 14.33
C GLY A 20 17.36 10.40 13.70
N PHE A 21 17.76 9.55 12.75
CA PHE A 21 18.88 9.79 11.85
C PHE A 21 18.36 9.97 10.43
N GLU A 22 18.49 11.18 9.88
CA GLU A 22 18.16 11.44 8.48
C GLU A 22 19.32 10.97 7.61
N VAL A 23 19.20 9.74 7.08
CA VAL A 23 20.09 9.26 6.03
C VAL A 23 19.44 9.60 4.71
N SER A 24 20.08 10.49 3.95
CA SER A 24 19.65 10.87 2.60
C SER A 24 20.60 10.29 1.56
N LYS A 25 20.05 9.83 0.44
CA LYS A 25 20.83 9.38 -0.71
C LYS A 25 20.26 9.89 -2.01
N GLU A 26 21.15 10.32 -2.88
CA GLU A 26 20.84 10.66 -4.27
C GLU A 26 20.42 9.41 -5.06
N LEU A 27 19.25 9.49 -5.67
CA LEU A 27 18.71 8.50 -6.59
C LEU A 27 19.02 8.91 -8.01
N THR A 28 19.38 7.92 -8.83
CA THR A 28 19.44 8.12 -10.28
C THR A 28 18.03 8.32 -10.85
N GLU A 29 17.95 9.08 -11.93
CA GLU A 29 16.68 9.32 -12.64
C GLU A 29 16.02 8.00 -13.08
N GLU A 30 16.81 6.98 -13.43
CA GLU A 30 16.32 5.65 -13.81
C GLU A 30 15.58 4.96 -12.65
N VAL A 31 16.19 4.90 -11.46
CA VAL A 31 15.59 4.30 -10.26
C VAL A 31 14.33 5.06 -9.84
N TYR A 32 14.35 6.39 -9.93
CA TYR A 32 13.19 7.22 -9.64
C TYR A 32 12.02 6.96 -10.61
N ASN A 33 12.31 6.95 -11.91
CA ASN A 33 11.30 6.71 -12.94
C ASN A 33 10.69 5.31 -12.81
N GLU A 34 11.50 4.30 -12.48
CA GLU A 34 11.01 2.95 -12.20
C GLU A 34 10.09 2.91 -10.97
N LEU A 35 10.46 3.61 -9.89
CA LEU A 35 9.62 3.73 -8.70
C LEU A 35 8.26 4.37 -9.02
N GLU A 36 8.27 5.49 -9.73
CA GLU A 36 7.05 6.23 -10.10
C GLU A 36 6.17 5.43 -11.07
N SER A 37 6.77 4.72 -12.02
CA SER A 37 6.05 3.82 -12.92
C SER A 37 5.34 2.70 -12.16
N ASN A 38 6.05 2.06 -11.22
CA ASN A 38 5.47 0.98 -10.42
C ASN A 38 4.39 1.48 -9.44
N LYS A 39 4.50 2.69 -8.89
CA LYS A 39 3.44 3.31 -8.08
C LYS A 39 2.15 3.53 -8.88
N LYS A 40 2.25 3.95 -10.15
CA LYS A 40 1.08 4.17 -11.02
C LYS A 40 0.27 2.89 -11.28
N VAL A 41 0.92 1.73 -11.25
CA VAL A 41 0.25 0.42 -11.38
C VAL A 41 -0.18 -0.18 -10.03
N GLY A 42 -0.10 0.60 -8.95
CA GLY A 42 -0.58 0.20 -7.62
C GLY A 42 0.37 -0.70 -6.83
N LYS A 43 1.63 -0.85 -7.27
CA LYS A 43 2.63 -1.57 -6.47
C LYS A 43 3.11 -0.71 -5.32
N ILE A 44 3.32 -1.35 -4.18
CA ILE A 44 3.79 -0.72 -2.95
C ILE A 44 5.17 -1.31 -2.67
N TYR A 45 6.11 -0.45 -2.25
CA TYR A 45 7.47 -0.85 -1.92
C TYR A 45 7.81 -0.43 -0.50
N LYS A 46 8.76 -1.14 0.10
CA LYS A 46 9.45 -0.78 1.33
C LYS A 46 10.92 -0.55 1.02
N LEU A 47 11.55 0.31 1.82
CA LEU A 47 13.00 0.50 1.77
C LEU A 47 13.68 -0.77 2.30
N LYS A 48 14.56 -1.35 1.50
CA LYS A 48 15.34 -2.55 1.83
C LYS A 48 16.76 -2.19 2.23
N ASN A 49 17.44 -1.41 1.40
CA ASN A 49 18.82 -0.98 1.65
C ASN A 49 19.09 0.35 0.96
N ILE A 50 19.13 1.44 1.74
CA ILE A 50 19.42 2.79 1.21
C ILE A 50 20.76 2.84 0.48
N ASN A 51 21.75 2.02 0.83
CA ASN A 51 23.06 2.04 0.19
C ASN A 51 23.13 1.23 -1.13
N GLY A 52 22.06 0.54 -1.53
CA GLY A 52 21.99 -0.23 -2.79
C GLY A 52 22.14 0.62 -4.05
N THR A 53 22.58 0.04 -5.15
CA THR A 53 22.82 0.76 -6.42
C THR A 53 21.72 0.58 -7.44
N THR A 54 21.03 -0.55 -7.43
CA THR A 54 19.91 -0.83 -8.33
C THR A 54 18.56 -0.71 -7.62
N PHE A 55 17.47 -0.64 -8.38
CA PHE A 55 16.11 -0.54 -7.84
C PHE A 55 15.78 -1.68 -6.86
N GLU A 56 16.12 -2.92 -7.22
CA GLU A 56 15.83 -4.14 -6.43
C GLU A 56 16.72 -4.28 -5.17
N GLU A 57 17.88 -3.63 -5.18
CA GLU A 57 18.73 -3.52 -4.00
C GLU A 57 18.15 -2.50 -3.01
N ILE A 58 17.62 -1.39 -3.53
CA ILE A 58 17.11 -0.28 -2.71
C ILE A 58 15.72 -0.60 -2.16
N PHE A 59 14.85 -1.17 -2.98
CA PHE A 59 13.45 -1.39 -2.67
C PHE A 59 13.09 -2.88 -2.65
N GLU A 60 12.14 -3.22 -1.78
CA GLU A 60 11.47 -4.52 -1.75
C GLU A 60 9.98 -4.32 -2.00
N GLU A 61 9.39 -5.11 -2.91
CA GLU A 61 7.95 -5.06 -3.14
C GLU A 61 7.22 -5.52 -1.87
N HIS A 62 6.37 -4.66 -1.35
CA HIS A 62 5.53 -4.95 -0.22
C HIS A 62 4.11 -5.20 -0.69
N ILE A 63 3.71 -6.46 -0.64
CA ILE A 63 2.31 -6.84 -0.79
C ILE A 63 1.69 -6.66 0.60
N PRO A 64 0.82 -5.66 0.83
CA PRO A 64 0.11 -5.57 2.10
C PRO A 64 -0.75 -6.82 2.24
N GLU A 65 -0.66 -7.50 3.38
CA GLU A 65 -1.63 -8.51 3.72
C GLU A 65 -2.98 -7.82 3.87
N ILE A 66 -3.89 -8.10 2.94
CA ILE A 66 -5.28 -7.68 3.07
C ILE A 66 -5.84 -8.56 4.17
N GLU A 67 -5.86 -8.06 5.41
CA GLU A 67 -6.73 -8.63 6.43
C GLU A 67 -8.16 -8.37 5.94
N ILE A 68 -8.74 -9.35 5.23
CA ILE A 68 -10.17 -9.41 5.01
C ILE A 68 -10.77 -9.51 6.41
N LYS A 69 -11.21 -8.39 6.97
CA LYS A 69 -12.11 -8.41 8.11
C LYS A 69 -13.41 -9.02 7.59
N GLU A 70 -13.52 -10.35 7.69
CA GLU A 70 -14.81 -11.02 7.60
C GLU A 70 -15.66 -10.54 8.77
N GLU A 71 -16.41 -9.48 8.58
CA GLU A 71 -17.58 -9.09 9.37
C GLU A 71 -18.16 -7.91 8.58
N ILE A 72 -19.40 -7.93 8.08
CA ILE A 72 -20.65 -8.09 8.82
C ILE A 72 -21.73 -8.70 7.89
N GLY A 73 -22.45 -9.73 8.36
CA GLY A 73 -23.92 -9.77 8.19
C GLY A 73 -24.56 -10.73 7.18
N LEU A 74 -23.89 -11.72 6.60
CA LEU A 74 -24.60 -12.68 5.72
C LEU A 74 -25.68 -13.49 6.47
N GLU A 75 -25.45 -13.82 7.75
CA GLU A 75 -26.41 -14.54 8.59
C GLU A 75 -27.57 -13.65 9.06
N GLU A 76 -27.33 -12.37 9.36
CA GLU A 76 -28.41 -11.42 9.69
C GLU A 76 -29.32 -11.13 8.48
N ILE A 77 -28.74 -11.02 7.28
CA ILE A 77 -29.50 -10.84 6.03
C ILE A 77 -30.36 -12.08 5.74
N ALA A 78 -29.83 -13.28 5.97
CA ALA A 78 -30.59 -14.52 5.78
C ALA A 78 -31.78 -14.65 6.75
N LEU A 79 -31.56 -14.32 8.02
CA LEU A 79 -32.60 -14.34 9.06
C LEU A 79 -33.70 -13.29 8.81
N ASP A 80 -33.37 -12.08 8.35
CA ASP A 80 -34.36 -11.06 7.98
C ASP A 80 -35.20 -11.50 6.76
N HIS A 81 -34.57 -12.13 5.77
CA HIS A 81 -35.26 -12.64 4.60
C HIS A 81 -36.24 -13.76 4.94
N GLU A 82 -35.84 -14.72 5.77
CA GLU A 82 -36.69 -15.83 6.21
C GLU A 82 -37.87 -15.34 7.08
N PHE A 83 -37.62 -14.38 7.97
CA PHE A 83 -38.69 -13.76 8.77
C PHE A 83 -39.72 -13.01 7.92
N ARG A 84 -39.27 -12.28 6.89
CA ARG A 84 -40.16 -11.56 5.97
C ARG A 84 -41.01 -12.50 5.12
N ILE A 85 -40.45 -13.62 4.65
CA ILE A 85 -41.21 -14.63 3.91
C ILE A 85 -42.27 -15.28 4.81
N SER A 86 -41.92 -15.61 6.06
CA SER A 86 -42.86 -16.20 7.02
C SER A 86 -44.06 -15.28 7.32
N LYS A 87 -43.87 -13.96 7.39
CA LYS A 87 -44.97 -12.99 7.57
C LYS A 87 -45.92 -12.93 6.38
N LEU A 88 -45.38 -12.99 5.17
CA LEU A 88 -46.16 -12.99 3.92
C LEU A 88 -47.02 -14.26 3.78
N GLU A 89 -46.54 -15.41 4.22
CA GLU A 89 -47.29 -16.68 4.14
C GLU A 89 -48.37 -16.82 5.23
N LEU A 90 -48.20 -16.14 6.38
CA LEU A 90 -49.16 -16.18 7.49
C LEU A 90 -50.27 -15.12 7.40
N GLY A 91 -50.26 -14.26 6.38
CA GLY A 91 -51.36 -13.34 6.08
C GLY A 91 -51.63 -12.27 7.16
N VAL A 92 -50.58 -11.82 7.88
CA VAL A 92 -50.62 -10.70 8.85
C VAL A 92 -49.80 -9.52 8.38
#